data_AF-A0A7C2SQ66-F1
#
_entry.id   AF-A0A7C2SQ66-F1
#
_cell.length_a   1.000
_cell.length_b   1.000
_cell.length_c   1.000
_cell.angle_alpha   90.00
_cell.angle_beta   90.00
_cell.angle_gamma   90.00
#
_symmetry.space_group_name_H-M   'P 1'
#
loop_
_entity.id
_entity.type
_entity.pdbx_description
1 polymer ?
#
loop_
_entity_poly.entity_id
_entity_poly.type
_entity_poly.pdbx_seq_one_letter_code
_entity_poly.pdbx_strand_id
1 'polypeptide(L)'
;MFGRIEEGELATPAGTVRAVRRDFRAGPLWLRPLAAVLARREARALARLEGADGVPRLLDAGDGALLRSYVEGRPLPDAGTRDPAYFDAARGLLRRLHAVGLTHNDTHKPQNWLVTPEGRPALVDFQLAIRHAARTRWFRACAHEDVRHLLKHKRRFCPAALTARERALLERRLWVARAWMALGKPVYVLVTRRVLGWRDAEGRGVPR
;
A
#
# COMPACT_ATOMS: atom_id res chain seq x y z
N MET A 1 4.62 17.15 -4.60
CA MET A 1 5.26 16.04 -3.84
C MET A 1 4.93 16.24 -2.35
N PHE A 2 4.44 15.21 -1.64
CA PHE A 2 4.07 15.28 -0.21
C PHE A 2 5.27 15.25 0.75
N GLY A 3 6.43 15.69 0.28
CA GLY A 3 7.69 15.57 1.00
C GLY A 3 8.81 14.97 0.15
N ARG A 4 10.01 14.97 0.72
CA ARG A 4 11.21 14.35 0.13
C ARG A 4 11.36 12.94 0.70
N ILE A 5 11.72 11.98 -0.16
CA ILE A 5 12.06 10.61 0.25
C ILE A 5 13.57 10.49 0.17
N GLU A 6 14.19 10.10 1.28
CA GLU A 6 15.63 9.90 1.42
C GLU A 6 15.84 8.45 1.87
N GLU A 7 16.68 7.71 1.14
CA GLU A 7 17.16 6.41 1.58
C GLU A 7 18.48 6.60 2.34
N GLY A 8 18.66 5.88 3.43
CA GLY A 8 19.87 5.96 4.23
C GLY A 8 20.02 4.79 5.19
N GLU A 9 20.96 4.91 6.09
CA GLU A 9 21.25 3.93 7.13
C GLU A 9 21.02 4.54 8.51
N LEU A 10 20.34 3.80 9.37
CA LEU A 10 20.08 4.20 10.75
C LEU A 10 20.86 3.30 11.70
N ALA A 11 21.73 3.88 12.52
CA ALA A 11 22.35 3.17 13.63
C ALA A 11 21.30 2.90 14.71
N THR A 12 21.08 1.62 15.03
CA THR A 12 20.26 1.16 16.14
C THR A 12 21.13 0.43 17.16
N PRO A 13 20.68 0.23 18.42
CA PRO A 13 21.43 -0.56 19.39
C PRO A 13 21.76 -2.00 18.93
N ALA A 14 21.00 -2.53 17.96
CA ALA A 14 21.20 -3.86 17.38
C ALA A 14 22.02 -3.85 16.07
N GLY A 15 22.57 -2.71 15.66
CA GLY A 15 23.34 -2.52 14.43
C GLY A 15 22.70 -1.54 13.44
N THR A 16 23.25 -1.47 12.23
CA THR A 16 22.81 -0.55 11.18
C THR A 16 21.66 -1.13 10.37
N VAL A 17 20.56 -0.38 10.23
CA VAL A 17 19.37 -0.78 9.46
C VAL A 17 19.17 0.20 8.31
N ARG A 18 19.04 -0.31 7.07
CA ARG A 18 18.62 0.52 5.93
C ARG A 18 17.23 1.07 6.19
N ALA A 19 17.08 2.37 6.05
CA ALA A 19 15.87 3.12 6.38
C ALA A 19 15.45 4.03 5.22
N VAL A 20 14.15 4.24 5.12
CA VAL A 20 13.53 5.20 4.21
C VAL A 20 12.91 6.29 5.06
N ARG A 21 13.47 7.49 4.97
CA ARG A 21 12.95 8.69 5.62
C ARG A 21 12.05 9.43 4.66
N ARG A 22 10.91 9.88 5.16
CA ARG A 22 10.02 10.77 4.43
C ARG A 22 9.81 12.04 5.21
N ASP A 23 10.33 13.14 4.67
CA ASP A 23 10.22 14.46 5.27
C ASP A 23 9.06 15.24 4.67
N PHE A 24 8.00 15.43 5.45
CA PHE A 24 6.78 16.12 5.01
C PHE A 24 6.92 17.65 5.09
N ARG A 25 7.94 18.17 5.80
CA ARG A 25 8.20 19.62 5.91
C ARG A 25 8.76 20.18 4.61
N ALA A 26 9.41 19.35 3.80
CA ALA A 26 9.92 19.73 2.48
C ALA A 26 8.81 20.01 1.44
N GLY A 27 7.54 19.73 1.76
CA GLY A 27 6.39 20.06 0.91
C GLY A 27 5.81 21.47 1.15
N PRO A 28 4.90 21.93 0.27
CA PRO A 28 4.22 23.22 0.41
C PRO A 28 3.54 23.39 1.78
N LEU A 29 3.65 24.58 2.38
CA LEU A 29 3.14 24.86 3.74
C LEU A 29 1.68 24.46 3.94
N TRP A 30 0.82 24.71 2.94
CA TRP A 30 -0.61 24.41 2.97
C TRP A 30 -0.92 22.89 2.93
N LEU A 31 0.03 22.06 2.47
CA LEU A 31 -0.11 20.59 2.45
C LEU A 31 0.43 19.92 3.72
N ARG A 32 1.21 20.64 4.55
CA ARG A 32 1.84 20.07 5.75
C ARG A 32 0.85 19.44 6.75
N PRO A 33 -0.32 20.06 7.06
CA PRO A 33 -1.26 19.46 8.00
C PRO A 33 -1.81 18.12 7.51
N LEU A 34 -2.14 18.05 6.22
CA LEU A 34 -2.62 16.81 5.62
C LEU A 34 -1.52 15.75 5.55
N ALA A 35 -0.30 16.14 5.16
CA ALA A 35 0.84 15.24 5.13
C ALA A 35 1.13 14.66 6.53
N ALA A 36 1.02 15.48 7.58
CA ALA A 36 1.14 15.01 8.97
C ALA A 36 0.03 14.04 9.37
N VAL A 37 -1.22 14.25 8.94
CA VAL A 37 -2.33 13.30 9.18
C VAL A 37 -2.06 11.97 8.49
N LEU A 38 -1.63 11.98 7.22
CA LEU A 38 -1.31 10.77 6.47
C LEU A 38 -0.11 10.04 7.08
N ALA A 39 0.93 10.76 7.49
CA ALA A 39 2.09 10.21 8.18
C ALA A 39 1.72 9.52 9.50
N ARG A 40 0.87 10.17 10.32
CA ARG A 40 0.36 9.58 11.57
C ARG A 40 -0.48 8.34 11.32
N ARG A 41 -1.26 8.31 10.23
CA ARG A 41 -2.04 7.12 9.84
C ARG A 41 -1.12 5.98 9.43
N GLU A 42 -0.12 6.26 8.61
CA GLU A 42 0.88 5.29 8.19
C GLU A 42 1.65 4.74 9.40
N ALA A 43 2.17 5.61 10.27
CA ALA A 43 2.84 5.20 11.51
C ALA A 43 1.96 4.28 12.37
N ARG A 44 0.68 4.62 12.58
CA ARG A 44 -0.27 3.80 13.35
C ARG A 44 -0.59 2.46 12.67
N ALA A 45 -0.52 2.37 11.35
CA ALA A 45 -0.69 1.14 10.61
C ALA A 45 0.56 0.26 10.75
N LEU A 46 1.74 0.83 10.51
CA LEU A 46 3.02 0.12 10.63
C LEU A 46 3.29 -0.37 12.07
N ALA A 47 2.96 0.43 13.09
CA ALA A 47 3.06 0.03 14.49
C ALA A 47 2.18 -1.19 14.85
N ARG A 48 1.07 -1.42 14.15
CA ARG A 48 0.23 -2.62 14.33
C ARG A 48 0.76 -3.85 13.61
N LEU A 49 1.65 -3.63 12.65
CA LEU A 49 2.30 -4.67 11.87
C LEU A 49 3.73 -4.88 12.36
N GLU A 50 4.06 -4.41 13.56
CA GLU A 50 5.35 -4.65 14.18
C GLU A 50 5.58 -6.18 14.29
N GLY A 51 6.74 -6.62 13.82
CA GLY A 51 7.09 -8.04 13.72
C GLY A 51 6.45 -8.80 12.54
N ALA A 52 5.62 -8.17 11.70
CA ALA A 52 5.07 -8.82 10.51
C ALA A 52 6.10 -8.84 9.37
N ASP A 53 6.38 -10.03 8.85
CA ASP A 53 7.19 -10.18 7.64
C ASP A 53 6.45 -9.68 6.39
N GLY A 54 7.22 -9.08 5.48
CA GLY A 54 6.74 -8.59 4.18
C GLY A 54 6.11 -7.20 4.23
N VAL A 55 6.37 -6.42 5.28
CA VAL A 55 5.98 -4.99 5.36
C VAL A 55 7.12 -4.15 5.95
N PRO A 56 7.18 -2.84 5.68
CA PRO A 56 8.11 -1.94 6.36
C PRO A 56 7.87 -1.94 7.87
N ARG A 57 8.93 -1.93 8.67
CA ARG A 57 8.84 -1.67 10.10
C ARG A 57 8.83 -0.17 10.34
N LEU A 58 8.02 0.29 11.30
CA LEU A 58 8.15 1.66 11.81
C LEU A 58 9.44 1.75 12.62
N LEU A 59 10.31 2.71 12.29
CA LEU A 59 11.54 2.98 13.05
C LEU A 59 11.37 4.21 13.92
N ASP A 60 10.79 5.27 13.36
CA ASP A 60 10.49 6.51 14.07
C ASP A 60 9.33 7.26 13.39
N ALA A 61 8.56 8.00 14.19
CA ALA A 61 7.52 8.89 13.72
C ALA A 61 7.48 10.14 14.61
N GLY A 62 8.09 11.21 14.13
CA GLY A 62 8.24 12.45 14.88
C GLY A 62 8.64 13.58 13.96
N ASP A 63 8.59 14.82 14.46
CA ASP A 63 9.24 15.95 13.81
C ASP A 63 8.93 16.13 12.32
N GLY A 64 7.66 15.95 11.93
CA GLY A 64 7.25 16.12 10.53
C GLY A 64 7.97 15.18 9.56
N ALA A 65 8.49 14.06 10.04
CA ALA A 65 9.06 12.98 9.27
C ALA A 65 8.50 11.62 9.70
N LEU A 66 8.59 10.65 8.80
CA LEU A 66 8.30 9.25 9.07
C LEU A 66 9.49 8.44 8.62
N LEU A 67 10.01 7.61 9.52
CA LEU A 67 11.13 6.73 9.26
C LEU A 67 10.66 5.27 9.33
N ARG A 68 10.92 4.52 8.28
CA ARG A 68 10.57 3.10 8.18
C ARG A 68 11.74 2.28 7.66
N SER A 69 11.76 0.99 7.94
CA SER A 69 12.78 0.11 7.39
C SER A 69 12.65 0.04 5.87
N TYR A 70 13.79 -0.01 5.19
CA TYR A 70 13.84 -0.38 3.79
C TYR A 70 13.38 -1.83 3.65
N VAL A 71 12.61 -2.10 2.60
CA VAL A 71 12.18 -3.45 2.24
C VAL A 71 12.91 -3.81 0.96
N GLU A 72 13.79 -4.80 1.05
CA GLU A 72 14.52 -5.28 -0.12
C GLU A 72 13.58 -6.04 -1.06
N GLY A 73 13.60 -5.65 -2.32
CA GLY A 73 12.83 -6.31 -3.36
C GLY A 73 12.65 -5.43 -4.58
N ARG A 74 12.28 -6.06 -5.69
CA ARG A 74 11.99 -5.36 -6.94
C ARG A 74 10.47 -5.17 -7.09
N PRO A 75 9.99 -4.02 -7.57
CA PRO A 75 8.58 -3.83 -7.88
C PRO A 75 8.05 -4.93 -8.80
N LEU A 76 6.81 -5.37 -8.60
CA LEU A 76 6.20 -6.48 -9.34
C LEU A 76 6.28 -6.33 -10.87
N PRO A 77 6.08 -5.14 -11.48
CA PRO A 77 6.27 -4.96 -12.92
C PRO A 77 7.68 -5.29 -13.40
N ASP A 78 8.68 -4.93 -12.61
CA ASP A 78 10.11 -5.06 -12.96
C ASP A 78 10.62 -6.47 -12.66
N ALA A 79 10.13 -7.06 -11.57
CA ALA A 79 10.42 -8.44 -11.21
C ALA A 79 9.76 -9.44 -12.16
N GLY A 80 8.56 -9.11 -12.68
CA GLY A 80 7.85 -9.92 -13.67
C GLY A 80 7.50 -11.34 -13.23
N THR A 81 7.44 -11.62 -11.92
CA THR A 81 7.24 -12.99 -11.41
C THR A 81 5.95 -13.61 -11.94
N ARG A 82 6.06 -14.86 -12.40
CA ARG A 82 4.95 -15.69 -12.87
C ARG A 82 4.66 -16.86 -11.94
N ASP A 83 5.28 -16.88 -10.76
CA ASP A 83 5.13 -17.95 -9.79
C ASP A 83 3.75 -17.85 -9.07
N PRO A 84 2.89 -18.88 -9.15
CA PRO A 84 1.65 -18.92 -8.38
C PRO A 84 1.85 -18.80 -6.87
N ALA A 85 2.95 -19.35 -6.33
CA ALA A 85 3.22 -19.36 -4.89
C ALA A 85 3.43 -17.94 -4.35
N TYR A 86 4.01 -17.04 -5.15
CA TYR A 86 4.09 -15.61 -4.83
C TYR A 86 2.70 -15.01 -4.57
N PHE A 87 1.72 -15.27 -5.44
CA PHE A 87 0.37 -14.71 -5.31
C PHE A 87 -0.40 -15.33 -4.15
N ASP A 88 -0.18 -16.61 -3.85
CA ASP A 88 -0.76 -17.26 -2.68
C ASP A 88 -0.18 -16.70 -1.37
N ALA A 89 1.13 -16.49 -1.33
CA ALA A 89 1.82 -15.82 -0.22
C ALA A 89 1.35 -14.35 -0.08
N ALA A 90 1.12 -13.64 -1.19
CA ALA A 90 0.68 -12.25 -1.20
C ALA A 90 -0.74 -12.12 -0.64
N ARG A 91 -1.60 -13.09 -0.97
CA ARG A 91 -2.93 -13.21 -0.38
C ARG A 91 -2.83 -13.54 1.11
N GLY A 92 -1.87 -14.36 1.52
CA GLY A 92 -1.54 -14.61 2.93
C GLY A 92 -1.14 -13.34 3.67
N LEU A 93 -0.31 -12.49 3.07
CA LEU A 93 0.07 -11.19 3.62
C LEU A 93 -1.16 -10.29 3.82
N LEU A 94 -2.05 -10.17 2.82
CA LEU A 94 -3.30 -9.41 2.99
C LEU A 94 -4.17 -9.95 4.13
N ARG A 95 -4.26 -11.28 4.29
CA ARG A 95 -4.99 -11.86 5.42
C ARG A 95 -4.40 -11.45 6.76
N ARG A 96 -3.07 -11.36 6.89
CA ARG A 96 -2.41 -10.88 8.13
C ARG A 96 -2.76 -9.42 8.42
N LEU A 97 -2.71 -8.55 7.42
CA LEU A 97 -3.16 -7.15 7.55
C LEU A 97 -4.64 -7.09 7.99
N HIS A 98 -5.49 -7.86 7.33
CA HIS A 98 -6.92 -7.90 7.60
C HIS A 98 -7.23 -8.50 8.98
N ALA A 99 -6.39 -9.40 9.51
CA ALA A 99 -6.54 -9.98 10.84
C ALA A 99 -6.40 -8.93 11.94
N VAL A 100 -5.45 -8.00 11.80
CA VAL A 100 -5.25 -6.87 12.74
C VAL A 100 -6.15 -5.65 12.46
N GLY A 101 -7.19 -5.83 11.63
CA GLY A 101 -8.18 -4.78 11.33
C GLY A 101 -7.66 -3.67 10.40
N LEU A 102 -6.59 -3.92 9.65
CA LEU A 102 -6.05 -2.99 8.65
C LEU A 102 -6.50 -3.37 7.25
N THR A 103 -6.77 -2.39 6.39
CA THR A 103 -6.88 -2.56 4.93
C THR A 103 -5.90 -1.61 4.26
N HIS A 104 -5.28 -2.05 3.16
CA HIS A 104 -4.22 -1.28 2.50
C HIS A 104 -4.79 -0.20 1.58
N ASN A 105 -5.86 -0.51 0.86
CA ASN A 105 -6.62 0.34 -0.07
C ASN A 105 -5.84 0.85 -1.31
N ASP A 106 -4.53 0.60 -1.38
CA ASP A 106 -3.68 0.95 -2.54
C ASP A 106 -3.03 -0.26 -3.22
N THR A 107 -3.57 -1.47 -3.06
CA THR A 107 -2.99 -2.69 -3.66
C THR A 107 -3.16 -2.78 -5.18
N HIS A 108 -3.89 -1.83 -5.78
CA HIS A 108 -4.13 -1.75 -7.22
C HIS A 108 -2.88 -1.32 -7.99
N LYS A 109 -1.95 -0.59 -7.35
CA LYS A 109 -0.68 -0.22 -7.96
C LYS A 109 0.28 -1.42 -7.88
N PRO A 110 0.74 -1.96 -9.01
CA PRO A 110 1.68 -3.08 -8.97
C PRO A 110 3.03 -2.67 -8.36
N GLN A 111 3.40 -1.39 -8.36
CA GLN A 111 4.64 -0.88 -7.76
C GLN A 111 4.66 -1.01 -6.22
N ASN A 112 3.50 -1.08 -5.58
CA ASN A 112 3.40 -1.28 -4.13
C ASN A 112 3.69 -2.73 -3.74
N TRP A 113 3.66 -3.66 -4.70
CA TRP A 113 4.02 -5.05 -4.49
C TRP A 113 5.49 -5.24 -4.86
N LEU A 114 6.30 -5.71 -3.91
CA LEU A 114 7.69 -6.05 -4.12
C LEU A 114 7.86 -7.57 -4.12
N VAL A 115 8.78 -8.05 -4.95
CA VAL A 115 9.31 -9.41 -4.93
C VAL A 115 10.66 -9.36 -4.24
N THR A 116 10.77 -9.95 -3.05
CA THR A 116 12.04 -10.03 -2.30
C THR A 116 13.04 -10.94 -3.04
N PRO A 117 14.34 -10.89 -2.70
CA PRO A 117 15.33 -11.80 -3.28
C PRO A 117 14.96 -13.29 -3.14
N GLU A 118 14.26 -13.66 -2.07
CA GLU A 118 13.78 -15.03 -1.83
C GLU A 118 12.47 -15.36 -2.60
N GLY A 119 12.00 -14.48 -3.48
CA GLY A 119 10.75 -14.65 -4.23
C GLY A 119 9.48 -14.45 -3.39
N ARG A 120 9.60 -13.91 -2.16
CA ARG A 120 8.45 -13.65 -1.28
C ARG A 120 7.81 -12.29 -1.59
N PRO A 121 6.52 -12.11 -1.30
CA PRO A 121 5.86 -10.84 -1.46
C PRO A 121 6.14 -9.92 -0.27
N ALA A 122 6.42 -8.66 -0.58
CA ALA A 122 6.31 -7.58 0.37
C ALA A 122 5.39 -6.48 -0.16
N LEU A 123 4.73 -5.77 0.74
CA LEU A 123 3.80 -4.71 0.42
C LEU A 123 4.30 -3.41 1.04
N VAL A 124 4.36 -2.35 0.25
CA VAL A 124 4.84 -1.03 0.66
C VAL A 124 3.79 0.06 0.39
N ASP A 125 4.05 1.27 0.88
CA ASP A 125 3.18 2.45 0.77
C ASP A 125 1.84 2.31 1.53
N PHE A 126 1.93 2.44 2.86
CA PHE A 126 0.79 2.33 3.77
C PHE A 126 0.03 3.64 3.97
N GLN A 127 0.28 4.66 3.13
CA GLN A 127 -0.33 5.99 3.29
C GLN A 127 -1.86 5.98 3.25
N LEU A 128 -2.43 5.14 2.38
CA LEU A 128 -3.88 4.99 2.22
C LEU A 128 -4.46 3.90 3.12
N ALA A 129 -3.64 3.27 3.97
CA ALA A 129 -4.11 2.24 4.88
C ALA A 129 -5.17 2.81 5.84
N ILE A 130 -6.23 2.02 6.07
CA ILE A 130 -7.30 2.37 7.00
C ILE A 130 -7.28 1.35 8.12
N ARG A 131 -7.24 1.86 9.36
CA ARG A 131 -7.54 1.09 10.55
C ARG A 131 -9.02 1.10 10.81
N HIS A 132 -9.60 -0.08 10.95
CA HIS A 132 -11.00 -0.27 11.29
C HIS A 132 -11.12 -0.69 12.76
N ALA A 133 -12.03 -0.07 13.51
CA ALA A 133 -12.29 -0.44 14.90
C ALA A 133 -13.05 -1.76 15.04
N ALA A 134 -13.84 -2.12 14.02
CA ALA A 134 -14.61 -3.36 13.96
C ALA A 134 -14.68 -3.88 12.52
N ARG A 135 -14.97 -5.17 12.33
CA ARG A 135 -15.09 -5.83 11.02
C ARG A 135 -16.42 -5.51 10.33
N THR A 136 -16.78 -4.23 10.22
CA THR A 136 -18.03 -3.73 9.65
C THR A 136 -18.17 -4.07 8.15
N ARG A 137 -19.33 -3.76 7.56
CA ARG A 137 -19.53 -3.88 6.10
C ARG A 137 -18.50 -3.08 5.30
N TRP A 138 -18.07 -1.93 5.84
CA TRP A 138 -17.03 -1.09 5.22
C TRP A 138 -15.67 -1.79 5.21
N PHE A 139 -15.23 -2.31 6.36
CA PHE A 139 -14.01 -3.13 6.43
C PHE A 139 -14.04 -4.28 5.43
N ARG A 140 -15.16 -5.02 5.36
CA ARG A 140 -15.31 -6.14 4.43
C ARG A 140 -15.24 -5.70 2.97
N ALA A 141 -15.76 -4.53 2.62
CA ALA A 141 -15.66 -3.97 1.27
C ALA A 141 -14.21 -3.59 0.91
N CYS A 142 -13.51 -2.87 1.78
CA CYS A 142 -12.10 -2.53 1.59
C CYS A 142 -11.21 -3.77 1.47
N ALA A 143 -11.35 -4.73 2.40
CA ALA A 143 -10.59 -5.97 2.39
C ALA A 143 -10.85 -6.79 1.12
N HIS A 144 -12.09 -6.80 0.64
CA HIS A 144 -12.43 -7.45 -0.62
C HIS A 144 -11.75 -6.77 -1.82
N GLU A 145 -11.75 -5.43 -1.88
CA GLU A 145 -11.06 -4.70 -2.94
C GLU A 145 -9.55 -4.92 -2.91
N ASP A 146 -8.92 -4.99 -1.73
CA ASP A 146 -7.50 -5.31 -1.60
C ASP A 146 -7.15 -6.64 -2.30
N VAL A 147 -7.95 -7.68 -2.02
CA VAL A 147 -7.79 -9.02 -2.61
C VAL A 147 -8.12 -9.01 -4.09
N ARG A 148 -9.18 -8.32 -4.51
CA ARG A 148 -9.56 -8.23 -5.91
C ARG A 148 -8.45 -7.59 -6.75
N HIS A 149 -7.83 -6.54 -6.25
CA HIS A 149 -6.69 -5.89 -6.91
C HIS A 149 -5.49 -6.81 -7.03
N LEU A 150 -5.16 -7.59 -5.98
CA LEU A 150 -4.14 -8.62 -6.08
C LEU A 150 -4.47 -9.65 -7.17
N LEU A 151 -5.73 -10.08 -7.29
CA LEU A 151 -6.15 -11.02 -8.34
C LEU A 151 -6.07 -10.42 -9.75
N LYS A 152 -6.26 -9.10 -9.90
CA LYS A 152 -6.02 -8.43 -11.20
C LYS A 152 -4.55 -8.54 -11.60
N HIS A 153 -3.63 -8.41 -10.64
CA HIS A 153 -2.20 -8.64 -10.88
C HIS A 153 -1.93 -10.11 -11.20
N LYS A 154 -2.48 -11.06 -10.43
CA LYS A 154 -2.36 -12.49 -10.72
C LYS A 154 -2.83 -12.81 -12.14
N ARG A 155 -3.96 -12.23 -12.59
CA ARG A 155 -4.47 -12.41 -13.96
C ARG A 155 -3.50 -11.88 -15.02
N ARG A 156 -2.80 -10.78 -14.74
CA ARG A 156 -1.83 -10.17 -15.66
C ARG A 156 -0.55 -10.97 -15.77
N PHE A 157 0.01 -11.41 -14.64
CA PHE A 157 1.35 -12.01 -14.60
C PHE A 157 1.33 -13.55 -14.59
N CYS A 158 0.29 -14.18 -14.04
CA CYS A 158 0.14 -15.62 -13.93
C CYS A 158 -1.30 -16.08 -14.29
N PRO A 159 -1.78 -15.83 -15.53
CA PRO A 159 -3.16 -16.16 -15.93
C PRO A 159 -3.48 -17.65 -15.84
N ALA A 160 -2.51 -18.51 -16.14
CA ALA A 160 -2.70 -19.97 -16.16
C ALA A 160 -3.05 -20.54 -14.77
N ALA A 161 -2.58 -19.90 -13.69
CA ALA A 161 -2.84 -20.36 -12.32
C ALA A 161 -4.07 -19.70 -11.68
N LEU A 162 -4.91 -19.00 -12.45
CA LEU A 162 -6.20 -18.50 -11.94
C LEU A 162 -7.20 -19.64 -11.80
N THR A 163 -7.63 -19.87 -10.56
CA THR A 163 -8.70 -20.82 -10.24
C THR A 163 -10.06 -20.32 -10.74
N ALA A 164 -11.01 -21.24 -10.94
CA ALA A 164 -12.38 -20.88 -11.32
C ALA A 164 -13.04 -19.90 -10.32
N ARG A 165 -12.77 -20.08 -9.02
CA ARG A 165 -13.26 -19.18 -7.96
C ARG A 165 -12.67 -17.78 -8.06
N GLU A 166 -11.39 -17.65 -8.37
CA GLU A 166 -10.72 -16.36 -8.56
C GLU A 166 -11.25 -15.64 -9.80
N ARG A 167 -11.51 -16.38 -10.90
CA ARG A 167 -12.15 -15.82 -12.12
C ARG A 167 -13.55 -15.29 -11.81
N ALA A 168 -14.38 -16.09 -11.15
CA ALA A 168 -15.72 -15.67 -10.73
C ALA A 168 -15.68 -14.42 -9.80
N LEU A 169 -14.68 -14.32 -8.92
CA LEU A 169 -14.49 -13.13 -8.08
C LEU A 169 -14.15 -11.88 -8.90
N LEU A 170 -13.32 -12.03 -9.93
CA LEU A 170 -12.96 -10.92 -10.83
C LEU A 170 -14.14 -10.47 -11.69
N GLU A 171 -14.98 -11.40 -12.14
CA GLU A 171 -16.17 -11.15 -12.97
C GLU A 171 -17.32 -10.52 -12.19
N ARG A 172 -17.43 -10.80 -10.88
CA ARG A 172 -18.44 -10.18 -10.03
C ARG A 172 -18.34 -8.65 -10.10
N ARG A 173 -19.36 -8.03 -10.71
CA ARG A 173 -19.60 -6.58 -10.62
C ARG A 173 -20.01 -6.26 -9.19
N LEU A 174 -19.07 -5.76 -8.39
CA LEU A 174 -19.32 -5.31 -7.02
C LEU A 174 -20.18 -4.03 -7.04
N TRP A 175 -21.49 -4.23 -6.99
CA TRP A 175 -22.47 -3.18 -6.74
C TRP A 175 -22.23 -2.46 -5.40
N VAL A 176 -21.57 -3.11 -4.44
CA VAL A 176 -21.11 -2.48 -3.17
C VAL A 176 -19.96 -1.50 -3.40
N ALA A 177 -19.04 -1.77 -4.33
CA ALA A 177 -18.05 -0.79 -4.79
C ALA A 177 -18.70 0.34 -5.58
N ARG A 178 -19.80 0.08 -6.32
CA ARG A 178 -20.61 1.13 -6.97
C ARG A 178 -21.32 2.03 -5.95
N ALA A 179 -21.84 1.48 -4.85
CA ALA A 179 -22.43 2.27 -3.76
C ALA A 179 -21.37 3.12 -3.02
N TRP A 180 -20.16 2.59 -2.80
CA TRP A 180 -19.03 3.38 -2.31
C TRP A 180 -18.60 4.46 -3.31
N MET A 181 -18.55 4.15 -4.62
CA MET A 181 -18.29 5.12 -5.68
C MET A 181 -19.38 6.21 -5.77
N ALA A 182 -20.62 5.90 -5.40
CA ALA A 182 -21.75 6.83 -5.46
C ALA A 182 -21.84 7.74 -4.22
N LEU A 183 -21.59 7.21 -3.01
CA LEU A 183 -21.82 7.92 -1.75
C LEU A 183 -20.53 8.31 -1.01
N GLY A 184 -19.52 7.44 -1.02
CA GLY A 184 -18.27 7.63 -0.27
C GLY A 184 -17.17 8.32 -1.07
N LYS A 185 -17.08 8.03 -2.37
CA LYS A 185 -16.08 8.62 -3.27
C LYS A 185 -16.22 10.13 -3.42
N PRO A 186 -17.39 10.77 -3.58
CA PRO A 186 -17.46 12.23 -3.60
C PRO A 186 -17.06 12.86 -2.27
N VAL A 187 -17.29 12.22 -1.11
CA VAL A 187 -16.79 12.73 0.20
C VAL A 187 -15.27 12.55 0.30
N TYR A 188 -14.75 11.40 -0.09
CA TYR A 188 -13.31 11.11 -0.17
C TYR A 188 -12.61 12.06 -1.15
N VAL A 189 -13.17 12.25 -2.34
CA VAL A 189 -12.69 13.14 -3.41
C VAL A 189 -12.92 14.60 -3.07
N LEU A 190 -13.95 14.99 -2.32
CA LEU A 190 -14.11 16.37 -1.85
C LEU A 190 -12.99 16.70 -0.85
N VAL A 191 -12.72 15.79 0.08
CA VAL A 191 -11.57 15.88 1.01
C VAL A 191 -10.24 15.82 0.26
N THR A 192 -10.10 14.98 -0.77
CA THR A 192 -8.86 14.83 -1.55
C THR A 192 -8.78 15.66 -2.85
N ARG A 193 -9.76 16.51 -3.17
CA ARG A 193 -9.69 17.49 -4.29
C ARG A 193 -9.68 18.91 -3.77
N ARG A 194 -10.40 19.23 -2.70
CA ARG A 194 -10.26 20.54 -2.04
C ARG A 194 -8.92 20.71 -1.32
N VAL A 195 -8.22 19.61 -1.00
CA VAL A 195 -6.94 19.64 -0.26
C VAL A 195 -5.75 19.12 -1.09
N LEU A 196 -5.94 18.50 -2.26
CA LEU A 196 -4.91 17.59 -2.78
C LEU A 196 -4.58 17.64 -4.28
N GLY A 197 -5.23 18.49 -5.10
CA GLY A 197 -4.75 18.87 -6.44
C GLY A 197 -3.99 17.80 -7.25
N TRP A 198 -4.56 16.62 -7.46
CA TRP A 198 -3.95 15.57 -8.27
C TRP A 198 -3.94 16.00 -9.74
N ARG A 199 -2.75 16.17 -10.32
CA ARG A 199 -2.52 16.01 -11.76
C ARG A 199 -2.15 14.56 -12.00
N ASP A 200 -3.01 13.84 -12.70
CA ASP A 200 -2.62 12.61 -13.39
C ASP A 200 -1.49 12.96 -14.36
N ALA A 201 -0.34 12.35 -14.18
CA ALA A 201 0.75 12.38 -15.14
C ALA A 201 1.02 10.94 -15.59
N GLU A 202 0.12 10.42 -16.42
CA GLU A 202 0.55 9.53 -17.50
C GLU A 202 1.24 10.42 -18.54
N GLY A 203 2.54 10.22 -18.75
CA GLY A 203 3.30 11.02 -19.70
C GLY A 203 4.75 10.61 -19.78
N ARG A 204 5.04 9.66 -20.68
CA ARG A 204 6.27 9.45 -21.46
C ARG A 204 7.51 10.28 -21.07
N GLY A 205 8.63 9.58 -20.92
CA GLY A 205 9.96 10.17 -21.06
C GLY A 205 11.07 9.20 -20.66
N VAL A 206 11.50 8.35 -21.59
CA VAL A 206 12.85 7.77 -21.56
C VAL A 206 13.82 8.92 -21.89
N PRO A 207 14.93 9.08 -21.17
CA PRO A 207 16.10 9.73 -21.73
C PRO A 207 17.15 8.67 -22.08
N ARG A 208 17.57 8.69 -23.35
CA ARG A 208 18.99 8.60 -23.69
C ARG A 208 19.67 9.88 -23.25
#